data_AF-A0AB33FZQ9-F1
#
_entry.id   AF-A0AB33FZQ9-F1
#
_cell.length_a   1.000
_cell.length_b   1.000
_cell.length_c   1.000
_cell.angle_alpha   90.00
_cell.angle_beta   90.00
_cell.angle_gamma   90.00
#
_symmetry.space_group_name_H-M   'P 1'
#
loop_
_entity.id
_entity.type
_entity.pdbx_description
1 polymer ?
#
loop_
_entity_poly.entity_id
_entity_poly.type
_entity_poly.pdbx_seq_one_letter_code
_entity_poly.pdbx_strand_id
1 'polypeptide(L)' 'MPLHGEFIVNDAQFSPLLIYGVGTFLAYSGNGIYRNQAGCVAIPDNGPIPQGRYHIVNRLTGGWK' A
#
# COMPACT_ATOMS: atom_id res chain seq x y z
N MET A 1 -6.28 14.60 -12.86
CA MET A 1 -5.92 15.15 -11.53
C MET A 1 -5.50 14.00 -10.63
N PRO A 2 -4.46 14.12 -9.80
CA PRO A 2 -4.09 13.09 -8.85
C PRO A 2 -5.16 12.97 -7.76
N LEU A 3 -5.51 11.75 -7.40
CA LEU A 3 -6.35 11.46 -6.24
C LEU A 3 -5.46 11.28 -5.02
N HIS A 4 -5.91 11.81 -3.89
CA HIS A 4 -5.23 11.68 -2.62
C HIS A 4 -5.96 10.67 -1.74
N GLY A 5 -5.23 10.03 -0.85
CA GLY A 5 -5.76 8.99 0.01
C GLY A 5 -4.81 8.61 1.12
N GLU A 6 -5.28 7.73 1.98
CA GLU A 6 -4.55 7.22 3.14
C GLU A 6 -4.68 5.69 3.18
N PHE A 7 -3.56 5.04 3.50
CA PHE A 7 -3.50 3.61 3.71
C PHE A 7 -3.02 3.33 5.13
N ILE A 8 -3.88 2.73 5.95
CA ILE A 8 -3.60 2.52 7.37
C ILE A 8 -3.28 1.04 7.61
N VAL A 9 -2.00 0.76 7.81
CA VAL A 9 -1.50 -0.56 8.22
C VAL A 9 -1.91 -0.82 9.67
N ASN A 10 -2.70 -1.86 9.92
CA ASN A 10 -3.41 -2.06 11.20
C ASN A 10 -3.49 -3.53 11.67
N ASP A 11 -2.52 -4.37 11.31
CA ASP A 11 -2.40 -5.80 11.68
C ASP A 11 -3.59 -6.69 11.24
N ALA A 12 -4.57 -6.13 10.52
CA ALA A 12 -5.72 -6.85 10.01
C ALA A 12 -5.39 -7.64 8.73
N GLN A 13 -6.20 -8.65 8.40
CA GLN A 13 -6.05 -9.41 7.16
C GLN A 13 -6.07 -8.49 5.93
N PHE A 14 -6.94 -7.47 5.92
CA PHE A 14 -6.94 -6.38 4.94
C PHE A 14 -6.99 -5.05 5.67
N SER A 15 -6.19 -4.11 5.19
CA SER A 15 -6.11 -2.75 5.72
C SER A 15 -6.89 -1.80 4.80
N PRO A 16 -7.56 -0.77 5.35
CA PRO A 16 -8.34 0.15 4.55
C PRO A 16 -7.42 1.08 3.75
N LEU A 17 -7.64 1.13 2.43
CA LEU A 17 -7.12 2.17 1.54
C LEU A 17 -8.27 3.15 1.23
N LEU A 18 -8.23 4.31 1.87
CA LEU A 18 -9.17 5.39 1.64
C LEU A 18 -8.67 6.27 0.49
N ILE A 19 -9.49 6.46 -0.54
CA ILE A 19 -9.25 7.45 -1.60
C ILE A 19 -10.32 8.52 -1.49
N TYR A 20 -9.90 9.75 -1.18
CA TYR A 20 -10.82 10.86 -0.90
C TYR A 20 -11.69 11.15 -2.12
N GLY A 21 -13.00 11.16 -1.92
CA GLY A 21 -13.99 11.38 -2.98
C GLY A 21 -14.29 10.17 -3.87
N VAL A 22 -13.65 9.02 -3.64
CA VAL A 22 -13.90 7.78 -4.40
C VAL A 22 -14.45 6.67 -3.51
N GLY A 23 -13.82 6.41 -2.37
CA GLY A 23 -14.27 5.37 -1.44
C GLY A 23 -13.13 4.67 -0.70
N THR A 24 -13.48 3.60 -0.01
CA THR A 24 -12.54 2.76 0.75
C THR A 24 -12.42 1.39 0.10
N PHE A 25 -11.18 0.93 -0.05
CA PHE A 25 -10.84 -0.34 -0.69
C PHE A 25 -10.10 -1.25 0.29
N LEU A 26 -10.30 -2.56 0.14
CA LEU A 26 -9.51 -3.56 0.86
C LEU A 26 -8.14 -3.68 0.20
N ALA A 27 -7.09 -3.34 0.92
CA ALA A 27 -5.71 -3.40 0.45
C ALA A 27 -4.84 -4.17 1.44
N TYR A 28 -3.61 -4.46 1.03
CA TYR A 28 -2.61 -5.07 1.91
C TYR A 28 -1.20 -4.62 1.54
N SER A 29 -0.29 -4.71 2.50
CA SER A 29 1.13 -4.49 2.31
C SER A 29 1.94 -5.50 3.13
N GLY A 30 3.11 -5.89 2.64
CA GLY A 30 3.90 -6.96 3.22
C GLY A 30 3.42 -8.36 2.79
N ASN A 31 4.16 -9.38 3.22
CA ASN A 31 4.03 -10.74 2.74
C ASN A 31 3.89 -11.77 3.87
N GLY A 32 3.14 -12.84 3.62
CA GLY A 32 2.94 -13.95 4.55
C GLY A 32 2.47 -13.48 5.93
N ILE A 33 3.23 -13.88 6.97
CA ILE A 33 2.92 -13.54 8.36
C ILE A 33 3.12 -12.05 8.67
N TYR A 34 3.92 -11.33 7.88
CA TYR A 34 4.24 -9.91 8.09
C TYR A 34 3.24 -8.97 7.42
N ARG A 35 2.21 -9.52 6.78
CA ARG A 35 1.19 -8.75 6.07
C ARG A 35 0.44 -7.84 7.02
N ASN A 36 0.41 -6.56 6.66
CA ASN A 36 -0.17 -5.46 7.40
C ASN A 36 0.37 -5.30 8.83
N GLN A 37 1.56 -5.85 9.13
CA GLN A 37 2.16 -5.77 10.46
C GLN A 37 3.06 -4.53 10.60
N ALA A 38 2.56 -3.48 11.22
CA ALA A 38 3.27 -2.19 11.30
C ALA A 38 4.64 -2.31 12.01
N GLY A 39 4.78 -3.25 12.96
CA GLY A 39 6.05 -3.54 13.63
C GLY A 39 7.11 -4.23 12.76
N CYS A 40 6.72 -4.77 11.60
CA CYS A 40 7.58 -5.58 10.73
C CYS A 40 8.11 -4.82 9.51
N VAL A 41 8.00 -3.49 9.49
CA VAL A 41 8.50 -2.61 8.40
C VAL A 41 10.00 -2.81 8.12
N ALA A 42 10.78 -3.19 9.14
CA ALA A 42 12.23 -3.41 9.02
C ALA A 42 12.60 -4.76 8.38
N ILE A 43 11.65 -5.65 8.08
CA ILE A 43 11.92 -6.97 7.49
C ILE A 43 12.11 -6.81 5.96
N PRO A 44 13.31 -7.07 5.42
CA PRO A 44 13.55 -6.96 3.98
C PRO A 44 12.62 -7.88 3.18
N ASP A 45 12.17 -7.37 2.03
CA ASP A 45 11.31 -8.04 1.04
C ASP A 45 9.92 -8.51 1.52
N ASN A 46 9.68 -8.56 2.82
CA ASN A 46 8.45 -9.12 3.40
C ASN A 46 7.68 -8.14 4.29
N GLY A 47 8.35 -7.15 4.88
CA GLY A 47 7.70 -6.13 5.70
C GLY A 47 6.72 -5.27 4.87
N PRO A 48 5.71 -4.68 5.52
CA PRO A 48 4.85 -3.70 4.86
C PRO A 48 5.64 -2.44 4.52
N ILE A 49 5.09 -1.64 3.60
CA ILE A 49 5.68 -0.36 3.22
C ILE A 49 5.83 0.54 4.46
N PRO A 50 6.98 1.22 4.63
CA PRO A 50 7.18 2.17 5.70
C PRO A 50 6.15 3.31 5.67
N GLN A 51 6.03 4.04 6.77
CA GLN A 51 5.26 5.28 6.78
C GLN A 51 5.89 6.29 5.82
N GLY A 52 5.10 6.83 4.90
CA GLY A 52 5.60 7.80 3.93
C GLY A 52 4.56 8.21 2.90
N ARG A 53 4.99 9.07 1.97
CA ARG A 53 4.19 9.46 0.82
C ARG A 53 4.53 8.57 -0.37
N TYR A 54 3.53 7.88 -0.88
CA TYR A 54 3.67 7.00 -2.04
C TYR A 54 2.78 7.48 -3.19
N HIS A 55 3.23 7.19 -4.41
CA HIS A 55 2.49 7.50 -5.63
C HIS A 55 2.15 6.21 -6.37
N ILE A 56 0.85 5.91 -6.50
CA ILE A 56 0.37 4.83 -7.37
C ILE A 56 0.22 5.43 -8.75
N VAL A 57 1.16 5.13 -9.63
CA VAL A 57 1.17 5.63 -11.01
C VAL A 57 0.81 4.50 -11.97
N ASN A 58 -0.02 4.81 -12.97
CA ASN A 58 -0.21 3.89 -14.08
C ASN A 58 1.08 3.83 -14.89
N ARG A 59 1.73 2.66 -14.94
CA ARG A 59 2.82 2.41 -15.87
C ARG A 59 2.22 1.88 -17.15
N LEU A 60 2.09 2.74 -18.17
CA LEU A 60 1.79 2.28 -19.53
C LEU A 60 2.81 1.22 -19.90
N THR A 61 2.36 0.08 -20.44
CA THR A 61 3.22 -1.00 -20.93
C THR A 61 3.98 -0.51 -22.17
N GLY A 62 5.05 0.25 -21.95
CA GLY A 62 5.91 0.82 -22.98
C GLY A 62 7.37 0.52 -22.65
N GLY A 63 7.80 -0.71 -22.94
CA GLY A 63 9.22 -0.97 -23.13
C GLY A 63 9.70 -0.19 -24.35
N TRP A 64 10.89 0.41 -24.26
CA TRP A 64 11.54 1.02 -25.41
C TRP A 64 11.77 -0.09 -26.44
N LYS A 65 11.28 0.09 -27.67
CA LYS A 65 11.56 -0.79 -28.80
C LYS A 65 12.63 -0.16 -29.66
#